data_AF-A0A963GKT7-F1
#
_entry.id   AF-A0A963GKT7-F1
#
_cell.length_a   1.000
_cell.length_b   1.000
_cell.length_c   1.000
_cell.angle_alpha   90.00
_cell.angle_beta   90.00
_cell.angle_gamma   90.00
#
_symmetry.space_group_name_H-M   'P 1'
#
loop_
_entity.id
_entity.type
_entity.pdbx_description
1 polymer ?
#
loop_
_entity_poly.entity_id
_entity_poly.type
_entity_poly.pdbx_seq_one_letter_code
_entity_poly.pdbx_strand_id
1 'polypeptide(L)'
;RVPPTLLFAIALQESVLRVDGRHLPYPWTLNVEGRGERFKTYRAALVRLEALLDQGVTSVDCGAMQVNWRYHADKLRSPLLALNPWRNLEAGAQILRERFDETPDWRIATGRYHSPGNAGRARSYAARVFARIPRIRHA
;
A
#
# COMPACT_ATOMS: atom_id res chain seq x y z
N ARG A 1 -12.59 -13.60 0.89
CA ARG A 1 -11.29 -13.43 0.18
C ARG A 1 -11.32 -12.10 -0.56
N VAL A 2 -10.21 -11.34 -0.60
CA VAL A 2 -10.14 -10.05 -1.29
C VAL A 2 -10.13 -10.25 -2.82
N PRO A 3 -10.90 -9.46 -3.61
CA PRO A 3 -10.85 -9.51 -5.07
C PRO A 3 -9.46 -9.12 -5.61
N PRO A 4 -8.80 -9.95 -6.43
CA PRO A 4 -7.44 -9.66 -6.92
C PRO A 4 -7.33 -8.34 -7.69
N THR A 5 -8.32 -8.04 -8.54
CA THR A 5 -8.35 -6.79 -9.32
C THR A 5 -8.44 -5.56 -8.43
N LEU A 6 -9.14 -5.65 -7.30
CA LEU A 6 -9.23 -4.55 -6.33
C LEU A 6 -7.90 -4.35 -5.62
N LEU A 7 -7.26 -5.43 -5.17
CA LEU A 7 -5.95 -5.36 -4.53
C LEU A 7 -4.90 -4.75 -5.47
N PHE A 8 -4.89 -5.16 -6.73
CA PHE A 8 -3.99 -4.59 -7.75
C PHE A 8 -4.30 -3.11 -8.03
N ALA A 9 -5.57 -2.72 -8.10
CA ALA A 9 -5.97 -1.33 -8.27
C ALA A 9 -5.51 -0.44 -7.10
N ILE A 10 -5.55 -0.96 -5.86
CA ILE A 10 -5.01 -0.29 -4.67
C ILE A 10 -3.49 -0.16 -4.78
N ALA A 11 -2.76 -1.24 -5.06
CA ALA A 11 -1.31 -1.20 -5.22
C ALA A 11 -0.86 -0.18 -6.28
N LEU A 12 -1.60 -0.09 -7.40
CA LEU A 12 -1.38 0.94 -8.42
C LEU A 12 -1.68 2.35 -7.89
N GLN A 13 -2.73 2.53 -7.11
CA GLN A 13 -3.05 3.85 -6.56
C GLN A 13 -2.00 4.30 -5.52
N GLU A 14 -1.40 3.36 -4.79
CA GLU A 14 -0.43 3.62 -3.73
C GLU A 14 0.99 3.89 -4.25
N SER A 15 1.47 3.08 -5.20
CA SER A 15 2.91 3.06 -5.54
C SER A 15 3.22 3.05 -7.03
N VAL A 16 2.31 3.55 -7.89
CA VAL A 16 2.51 3.50 -9.36
C VAL A 16 3.88 4.02 -9.78
N LEU A 17 4.60 3.22 -10.57
CA LEU A 17 5.71 3.66 -11.41
C LEU A 17 5.30 3.55 -12.88
N ARG A 18 5.71 4.53 -13.68
CA ARG A 18 5.55 4.53 -15.13
C ARG A 18 6.83 4.00 -15.78
N VAL A 19 6.74 2.86 -16.46
CA VAL A 19 7.85 2.22 -17.19
C VAL A 19 7.36 1.84 -18.58
N ASP A 20 8.01 2.33 -19.63
CA ASP A 20 7.69 2.02 -21.04
C ASP A 20 6.20 2.13 -21.39
N GLY A 21 5.56 3.20 -20.91
CA GLY A 21 4.13 3.45 -21.12
C GLY A 21 3.17 2.63 -20.24
N ARG A 22 3.69 1.71 -19.43
CA ARG A 22 2.92 0.88 -18.49
C ARG A 22 2.94 1.48 -17.08
N HIS A 23 1.86 1.24 -16.33
CA HIS A 23 1.75 1.57 -14.92
C HIS A 23 1.80 0.30 -14.09
N LEU A 24 2.79 0.19 -13.20
CA LEU A 24 2.96 -0.97 -12.32
C LEU A 24 3.13 -0.52 -10.86
N PRO A 25 2.61 -1.28 -9.87
CA PRO A 25 2.94 -1.03 -8.47
C PRO A 25 4.44 -1.19 -8.24
N TYR A 26 5.05 -0.28 -7.48
CA TYR A 26 6.49 -0.27 -7.26
C TYR A 26 6.85 -0.65 -5.82
N PRO A 27 7.50 -1.81 -5.60
CA PRO A 27 7.65 -2.39 -4.27
C PRO A 27 8.74 -1.75 -3.42
N TRP A 28 9.64 -0.97 -3.99
CA TRP A 28 10.76 -0.33 -3.28
C TRP A 28 10.51 1.16 -3.10
N THR A 29 9.33 1.46 -2.57
CA THR A 29 8.84 2.80 -2.23
C THR A 29 8.70 2.91 -0.72
N LEU A 30 9.21 3.98 -0.15
CA LEU A 30 8.98 4.38 1.24
C LEU A 30 8.29 5.74 1.26
N ASN A 31 7.34 5.95 2.16
CA ASN A 31 6.87 7.30 2.48
C ASN A 31 7.21 7.58 3.95
N VAL A 32 8.18 8.46 4.17
CA VAL A 32 8.69 8.81 5.50
C VAL A 32 8.03 10.11 5.94
N GLU A 33 7.08 10.04 6.86
CA GLU A 33 6.40 11.23 7.40
C GLU A 33 5.81 12.16 6.32
N GLY A 34 5.28 11.59 5.24
CA GLY A 34 4.72 12.33 4.10
C GLY A 34 5.71 12.59 2.96
N ARG A 35 6.99 12.22 3.12
CA ARG A 35 8.04 12.37 2.09
C ARG A 35 8.28 11.05 1.36
N GLY A 36 7.91 11.01 0.09
CA GLY A 36 8.12 9.83 -0.75
C GLY A 36 9.58 9.64 -1.18
N GLU A 37 10.11 8.44 -0.95
CA GLU A 37 11.44 8.00 -1.36
C GLU A 37 11.30 6.74 -2.23
N ARG A 38 11.97 6.70 -3.39
CA ARG A 38 11.94 5.55 -4.30
C ARG A 38 13.35 5.05 -4.57
N PHE A 39 13.53 3.74 -4.45
CA PHE A 39 14.83 3.09 -4.56
C PHE A 39 14.89 2.20 -5.78
N LYS A 40 16.05 2.16 -6.46
CA LYS A 40 16.25 1.28 -7.62
C LYS A 40 16.36 -0.20 -7.26
N THR A 41 16.67 -0.52 -6.00
CA THR A 41 16.90 -1.89 -5.56
C THR A 41 16.25 -2.14 -4.22
N TYR A 42 15.86 -3.40 -4.00
CA TYR A 42 15.39 -3.91 -2.73
C TYR A 42 16.37 -3.58 -1.58
N ARG A 43 17.67 -3.83 -1.78
CA ARG A 43 18.69 -3.63 -0.75
C ARG A 43 18.80 -2.17 -0.32
N ALA A 44 18.69 -1.22 -1.25
CA ALA A 44 18.75 0.20 -0.91
C ALA A 44 17.53 0.65 -0.09
N ALA A 45 16.32 0.19 -0.45
CA ALA A 45 15.12 0.44 0.34
C ALA A 45 15.21 -0.19 1.73
N LEU A 46 15.73 -1.42 1.82
CA LEU A 46 15.87 -2.15 3.09
C LEU A 46 16.81 -1.40 4.05
N VAL A 47 18.01 -1.06 3.59
CA VAL A 47 19.00 -0.30 4.39
C VAL A 47 18.40 1.02 4.86
N ARG A 48 17.65 1.71 4.01
CA ARG A 48 16.97 2.94 4.39
C ARG A 48 15.92 2.71 5.47
N LEU A 49 15.07 1.70 5.31
CA LEU A 49 14.00 1.39 6.27
C LEU A 49 14.59 0.97 7.63
N GLU A 50 15.60 0.11 7.65
CA GLU A 50 16.28 -0.29 8.88
C GLU A 50 16.88 0.92 9.61
N ALA A 51 17.62 1.78 8.90
CA ALA A 51 18.20 2.99 9.48
C ALA A 51 17.14 3.95 10.05
N LEU A 52 15.97 4.08 9.42
CA LEU A 52 14.87 4.90 9.94
C LEU A 52 14.30 4.32 11.24
N LEU A 53 14.09 3.01 11.27
CA LEU A 53 13.54 2.32 12.44
C LEU A 53 14.51 2.34 13.62
N ASP A 54 15.81 2.17 13.37
CA ASP A 54 16.87 2.28 14.39
C ASP A 54 16.94 3.69 15.00
N GLN A 55 16.57 4.72 14.22
CA GLN A 55 16.45 6.11 14.68
C GLN A 55 15.10 6.40 15.36
N GLY A 56 14.23 5.41 15.51
CA GLY A 56 12.89 5.56 16.10
C GLY A 56 11.83 6.15 15.15
N VAL A 57 12.15 6.34 13.87
CA VAL A 57 11.20 6.87 12.87
C VAL A 57 10.31 5.74 12.37
N THR A 58 9.13 5.62 12.97
CA THR A 58 8.17 4.53 12.67
C THR A 58 7.05 4.91 11.70
N SER A 59 6.84 6.21 11.40
CA SER A 59 5.82 6.68 10.45
C SER A 59 6.26 6.45 9.00
N VAL A 60 6.37 5.19 8.59
CA VAL A 60 6.89 4.84 7.28
C VAL A 60 5.88 3.97 6.53
N ASP A 61 5.32 4.47 5.43
CA ASP A 61 4.52 3.63 4.53
C ASP A 61 5.44 2.79 3.65
N CYS A 62 5.26 1.48 3.71
CA CYS A 62 6.18 0.52 3.12
C CYS A 62 5.59 -0.13 1.86
N GLY A 63 6.40 -0.17 0.81
CA GLY A 63 6.22 -1.08 -0.32
C GLY A 63 5.05 -0.75 -1.24
N ALA A 64 4.64 -1.74 -2.04
CA ALA A 64 3.67 -1.54 -3.12
C ALA A 64 2.28 -1.12 -2.62
N MET A 65 1.89 -1.57 -1.43
CA MET A 65 0.62 -1.29 -0.77
C MET A 65 0.68 -0.09 0.18
N GLN A 66 1.86 0.53 0.36
CA GLN A 66 2.07 1.66 1.26
C GLN A 66 1.49 1.40 2.66
N VAL A 67 1.79 0.23 3.23
CA VAL A 67 1.33 -0.14 4.56
C VAL A 67 2.21 0.56 5.60
N ASN A 68 1.58 1.33 6.49
CA ASN A 68 2.30 2.11 7.49
C ASN A 68 2.88 1.24 8.60
N TRP A 69 4.19 1.32 8.82
CA TRP A 69 4.91 0.55 9.82
C TRP A 69 4.42 0.80 11.25
N ARG A 70 4.20 2.06 11.64
CA ARG A 70 3.76 2.43 13.00
C ARG A 70 2.47 1.70 13.42
N TYR A 71 1.54 1.49 12.49
CA TYR A 71 0.23 0.91 12.80
C TYR A 71 0.14 -0.59 12.51
N HIS A 72 0.97 -1.11 11.61
CA HIS A 72 0.82 -2.46 11.05
C HIS A 72 2.13 -3.26 11.05
N ALA A 73 3.05 -2.95 11.97
CA ALA A 73 4.28 -3.72 12.16
C ALA A 73 4.00 -5.22 12.43
N ASP A 74 2.87 -5.56 13.06
CA ASP A 74 2.42 -6.95 13.27
C ASP A 74 2.20 -7.71 11.95
N LYS A 75 1.60 -7.04 10.95
CA LYS A 75 1.32 -7.60 9.63
C LYS A 75 2.55 -7.58 8.72
N LEU A 76 3.37 -6.53 8.84
CA LEU A 76 4.61 -6.37 8.09
C LEU A 76 5.74 -7.28 8.60
N ARG A 77 5.72 -7.63 9.90
CA ARG A 77 6.61 -8.54 10.63
C ARG A 77 8.07 -8.09 10.75
N SER A 78 8.71 -7.69 9.65
CA SER A 78 10.11 -7.24 9.64
C SER A 78 10.37 -6.30 8.46
N PRO A 79 11.43 -5.47 8.49
CA PRO A 79 11.77 -4.58 7.37
C PRO A 79 11.98 -5.35 6.05
N LEU A 80 12.58 -6.54 6.16
CA LEU A 80 12.79 -7.47 5.05
C LEU A 80 11.47 -7.91 4.41
N LEU A 81 10.48 -8.28 5.22
CA LEU A 81 9.17 -8.72 4.74
C LEU A 81 8.30 -7.55 4.28
N ALA A 82 8.44 -6.37 4.90
CA ALA A 82 7.71 -5.17 4.53
C ALA A 82 7.99 -4.71 3.08
N LEU A 83 9.21 -4.94 2.59
CA LEU A 83 9.63 -4.58 1.23
C LEU A 83 9.63 -5.76 0.24
N ASN A 84 9.34 -6.98 0.70
CA ASN A 84 9.08 -8.11 -0.18
C ASN A 84 7.70 -7.91 -0.87
N PRO A 85 7.63 -7.88 -2.21
CA PRO A 85 6.38 -7.56 -2.92
C PRO A 85 5.20 -8.46 -2.53
N TRP A 86 5.44 -9.76 -2.41
CA TRP A 86 4.39 -10.73 -2.10
C TRP A 86 3.87 -10.58 -0.67
N ARG A 87 4.78 -10.41 0.29
CA ARG A 87 4.43 -10.23 1.71
C ARG A 87 3.78 -8.89 1.97
N ASN A 88 4.21 -7.83 1.27
CA ASN A 88 3.59 -6.53 1.33
C ASN A 88 2.14 -6.55 0.79
N LEU A 89 1.89 -7.25 -0.32
CA LEU A 89 0.55 -7.48 -0.86
C LEU A 89 -0.32 -8.28 0.11
N GLU A 90 0.23 -9.31 0.77
CA GLU A 90 -0.45 -10.10 1.78
C GLU A 90 -0.87 -9.24 2.99
N ALA A 91 0.03 -8.41 3.51
CA ALA A 91 -0.27 -7.47 4.60
C ALA A 91 -1.38 -6.48 4.20
N GLY A 92 -1.27 -5.86 3.02
CA GLY A 92 -2.29 -4.95 2.51
C GLY A 92 -3.65 -5.63 2.30
N ALA A 93 -3.66 -6.88 1.81
CA ALA A 93 -4.88 -7.67 1.66
C ALA A 93 -5.52 -8.02 3.01
N GLN A 94 -4.72 -8.30 4.04
CA GLN A 94 -5.23 -8.55 5.39
C GLN A 94 -5.91 -7.29 5.95
N ILE A 95 -5.25 -6.13 5.87
CA ILE A 95 -5.83 -4.85 6.34
C ILE A 95 -7.13 -4.55 5.59
N LEU A 96 -7.13 -4.69 4.27
CA LEU A 96 -8.34 -4.45 3.48
C LEU A 96 -9.47 -5.42 3.84
N ARG A 97 -9.14 -6.68 4.16
CA ARG A 97 -10.12 -7.66 4.60
C ARG A 97 -10.70 -7.29 5.97
N GLU A 98 -9.87 -6.87 6.92
CA GLU A 98 -10.32 -6.40 8.23
C GLU A 98 -11.32 -5.23 8.07
N ARG A 99 -11.04 -4.27 7.18
CA ARG A 99 -11.98 -3.16 6.88
C ARG A 99 -13.29 -3.61 6.24
N PHE A 100 -13.26 -4.67 5.43
CA PHE A 100 -14.47 -5.25 4.87
C PHE A 100 -15.28 -6.00 5.91
N ASP A 101 -14.63 -6.67 6.86
CA ASP A 101 -15.34 -7.41 7.91
C ASP A 101 -16.05 -6.47 8.89
N GLU A 102 -15.50 -5.26 9.11
CA GLU A 102 -16.18 -4.17 9.85
C GLU A 102 -17.40 -3.60 9.09
N THR A 103 -17.35 -3.56 7.76
CA THR A 103 -18.42 -3.02 6.92
C THR A 103 -18.36 -3.71 5.56
N PRO A 104 -19.24 -4.70 5.29
CA PRO A 104 -19.23 -5.55 4.09
C PRO A 104 -19.55 -4.85 2.75
N ASP A 105 -18.83 -3.78 2.45
CA ASP A 105 -18.88 -3.01 1.21
C ASP A 105 -17.43 -2.71 0.79
N TRP A 106 -17.02 -3.22 -0.38
CA TRP A 106 -15.64 -3.07 -0.86
C TRP A 106 -15.25 -1.62 -1.14
N ARG A 107 -16.20 -0.76 -1.51
CA ARG A 107 -15.95 0.68 -1.74
C ARG A 107 -15.67 1.37 -0.42
N ILE A 108 -16.47 1.10 0.61
CA ILE A 108 -16.26 1.64 1.96
C ILE A 108 -14.96 1.10 2.55
N ALA A 109 -14.72 -0.21 2.48
CA ALA A 109 -13.50 -0.85 2.97
C ALA A 109 -12.24 -0.26 2.31
N THR A 110 -12.28 -0.04 0.98
CA THR A 110 -11.18 0.60 0.23
C THR A 110 -10.93 2.03 0.71
N GLY A 111 -11.97 2.80 0.97
CA GLY A 111 -11.81 4.15 1.51
C GLY A 111 -11.19 4.14 2.91
N ARG A 112 -11.65 3.25 3.77
CA ARG A 112 -11.16 3.09 5.16
C ARG A 112 -9.77 2.47 5.24
N TYR A 113 -9.36 1.68 4.25
CA TYR A 113 -7.98 1.22 4.11
C TYR A 113 -7.00 2.41 4.12
N HIS A 114 -7.33 3.46 3.36
CA HIS A 114 -6.47 4.65 3.25
C HIS A 114 -6.71 5.69 4.35
N SER A 115 -7.96 5.88 4.79
CA SER A 115 -8.29 6.95 5.74
C SER A 115 -9.49 6.60 6.62
N PRO A 116 -9.31 5.73 7.65
CA PRO A 116 -10.41 5.25 8.47
C PRO A 116 -11.10 6.37 9.28
N GLY A 117 -10.35 7.40 9.70
CA GLY A 117 -10.85 8.53 10.48
C GLY A 117 -11.33 9.75 9.67
N ASN A 118 -11.29 9.72 8.34
CA ASN A 118 -11.71 10.85 7.51
C ASN A 118 -12.55 10.39 6.32
N ALA A 119 -13.87 10.49 6.47
CA ALA A 119 -14.84 10.03 5.48
C ALA A 119 -14.70 10.73 4.11
N GLY A 120 -14.33 12.00 4.09
CA GLY A 120 -14.10 12.74 2.84
C GLY A 120 -12.92 12.19 2.04
N ARG A 121 -11.77 12.02 2.71
CA ARG A 121 -10.57 11.42 2.10
C ARG A 121 -10.80 9.97 1.70
N ALA A 122 -11.48 9.19 2.52
CA ALA A 122 -11.86 7.81 2.24
C ALA A 122 -12.67 7.69 0.94
N ARG A 123 -13.72 8.51 0.78
CA ARG A 123 -14.55 8.52 -0.44
C ARG A 123 -13.74 8.88 -1.68
N SER A 124 -12.95 9.96 -1.60
CA SER A 124 -12.11 10.41 -2.72
C SER A 124 -11.04 9.40 -3.11
N TYR A 125 -10.47 8.68 -2.13
CA TYR A 125 -9.54 7.60 -2.39
C TYR A 125 -10.23 6.42 -3.08
N ALA A 126 -11.36 5.94 -2.54
CA ALA A 126 -12.10 4.82 -3.13
C ALA A 126 -12.54 5.14 -4.57
N ALA A 127 -13.02 6.35 -4.84
CA ALA A 127 -13.36 6.77 -6.20
C ALA A 127 -12.19 6.63 -7.18
N ARG A 128 -10.98 7.06 -6.80
CA ARG A 128 -9.77 6.94 -7.62
C ARG A 128 -9.37 5.49 -7.85
N VAL A 129 -9.42 4.63 -6.82
CA VAL A 129 -9.14 3.19 -6.95
C VAL A 129 -10.11 2.53 -7.93
N PHE A 130 -11.41 2.73 -7.75
CA PHE A 130 -12.43 2.10 -8.59
C PHE A 130 -12.40 2.60 -10.04
N ALA A 131 -11.96 3.84 -10.28
CA ALA A 131 -11.73 4.35 -11.64
C ALA A 131 -10.56 3.66 -12.37
N ARG A 132 -9.68 2.93 -11.66
CA ARG A 132 -8.61 2.12 -12.27
C ARG A 132 -9.10 0.73 -12.69
N ILE A 133 -10.11 0.18 -12.03
CA ILE A 133 -10.54 -1.22 -12.22
C ILE A 133 -10.93 -1.54 -13.69
N PRO A 134 -11.73 -0.73 -14.40
CA PRO A 134 -12.06 -1.04 -15.79
C PRO A 134 -10.82 -1.14 -16.68
N ARG A 135 -9.82 -0.27 -16.46
CA ARG A 135 -8.59 -0.24 -17.25
C ARG A 135 -7.70 -1.47 -17.04
N ILE A 136 -7.79 -2.10 -15.87
CA ILE A 136 -7.04 -3.32 -15.54
C ILE A 136 -7.66 -4.54 -16.20
N ARG A 137 -8.99 -4.58 -16.35
CA ARG A 137 -9.69 -5.73 -16.95
C ARG A 137 -9.53 -5.83 -18.47
N HIS A 138 -9.03 -4.77 -19.11
CA HIS A 138 -8.85 -4.67 -20.56
C HIS A 138 -7.37 -4.54 -20.98
N ALA A 139 -6.43 -4.72 -20.03
CA ALA A 139 -4.99 -4.73 -20.27
C ALA A 139 -4.46 -6.17 -20.28
#